data_AF-A0A852JU32-F1
#
_entry.id   AF-A0A852JU32-F1
#
_cell.length_a   1.000
_cell.length_b   1.000
_cell.length_c   1.000
_cell.angle_alpha   90.00
_cell.angle_beta   90.00
_cell.angle_gamma   90.00
#
_symmetry.space_group_name_H-M   'P 1'
#
loop_
_entity.id
_entity.type
_entity.pdbx_description
1 polymer ?
#
loop_
_entity_poly.entity_id
_entity_poly.type
_entity_poly.pdbx_seq_one_letter_code
_entity_poly.pdbx_strand_id
1 'polypeptide(L)'
;SFERVLVENKLHGLSPALSEAIQSISRWELVQAALPHVLHCTATLLSNRNKLGHQDKLGVAETKLLHTLHWMLLEAPQDCSNDRFGGDRGSSWGGSSSAFIHQAENQGSPGHPRPSAMTDEEENNRRKFFQNSMATVELFVFLFAPLVHRIRESDLTFRLASGLVIWQPMWEHRQPEVSAFNALVKPIRNIVT
;
A
#
# COMPACT_ATOMS: atom_id res chain seq x y z
N SER A 1 -0.28 -15.64 -10.78
CA SER A 1 -0.39 -15.84 -9.32
C SER A 1 -0.92 -14.58 -8.70
N PHE A 2 -1.48 -14.66 -7.50
CA PHE A 2 -2.07 -13.50 -6.81
C PHE A 2 -1.04 -12.37 -6.57
N GLU A 3 0.19 -12.73 -6.19
CA GLU A 3 1.36 -11.82 -6.12
C GLU A 3 1.55 -11.01 -7.41
N ARG A 4 1.48 -11.65 -8.60
CA ARG A 4 1.68 -10.95 -9.88
C ARG A 4 0.60 -9.91 -10.17
N VAL A 5 -0.63 -10.14 -9.69
CA VAL A 5 -1.74 -9.21 -9.87
C VAL A 5 -1.62 -8.07 -8.87
N LEU A 6 -1.47 -8.35 -7.58
CA LEU A 6 -1.44 -7.32 -6.54
C LEU A 6 -0.13 -6.54 -6.48
N VAL A 7 1.00 -7.24 -6.43
CA VAL A 7 2.33 -6.66 -6.18
C VAL A 7 2.96 -6.15 -7.47
N GLU A 8 2.89 -6.93 -8.54
CA GLU A 8 3.53 -6.55 -9.82
C GLU A 8 2.62 -5.76 -10.77
N ASN A 9 1.32 -5.65 -10.49
CA ASN A 9 0.32 -5.05 -11.37
C ASN A 9 0.30 -5.64 -12.81
N LYS A 10 0.56 -6.95 -12.95
CA LYS A 10 0.60 -7.63 -14.25
C LYS A 10 -0.64 -8.50 -14.45
N LEU A 11 -1.48 -8.08 -15.38
CA LEU A 11 -2.73 -8.78 -15.74
C LEU A 11 -2.62 -9.71 -16.95
N HIS A 12 -1.42 -9.87 -17.53
CA HIS A 12 -1.24 -10.77 -18.67
C HIS A 12 -1.72 -12.19 -18.34
N GLY A 13 -2.28 -12.91 -19.31
CA GLY A 13 -2.72 -14.30 -19.13
C GLY A 13 -3.99 -14.47 -18.27
N LEU A 14 -4.63 -13.38 -17.83
CA LEU A 14 -6.00 -13.40 -17.33
C LEU A 14 -6.99 -13.32 -18.50
N SER A 15 -8.25 -13.72 -18.28
CA SER A 15 -9.29 -13.50 -19.29
C SER A 15 -9.54 -11.99 -19.49
N PRO A 16 -10.00 -11.57 -20.67
CA PRO A 16 -10.31 -10.16 -20.94
C PRO A 16 -11.29 -9.59 -19.91
N ALA A 17 -12.40 -10.30 -19.66
CA ALA A 17 -13.42 -9.87 -18.69
C ALA A 17 -12.87 -9.71 -17.26
N LEU A 18 -11.96 -10.59 -16.81
CA LEU A 18 -11.35 -10.46 -15.50
C LEU A 18 -10.36 -9.29 -15.44
N SER A 19 -9.61 -9.08 -16.52
CA SER A 19 -8.66 -7.96 -16.63
C SER A 19 -9.41 -6.62 -16.59
N GLU A 20 -10.50 -6.50 -17.34
CA GLU A 20 -11.37 -5.33 -17.35
C GLU A 20 -12.00 -5.10 -15.98
N ALA A 21 -12.52 -6.15 -15.32
CA ALA A 21 -13.08 -6.04 -13.97
C ALA A 21 -12.03 -5.55 -12.96
N ILE A 22 -10.80 -6.08 -13.00
CA ILE A 22 -9.73 -5.63 -12.11
C ILE A 22 -9.34 -4.17 -12.39
N GLN A 23 -9.29 -3.77 -13.66
CA GLN A 23 -8.97 -2.39 -14.06
C GLN A 23 -10.11 -1.39 -13.77
N SER A 24 -11.33 -1.87 -13.53
CA SER A 24 -12.50 -1.02 -13.24
C SER A 24 -12.49 -0.39 -11.85
N ILE A 25 -11.62 -0.86 -10.96
CA ILE A 25 -11.39 -0.30 -9.63
C ILE A 25 -9.94 0.17 -9.50
N SER A 26 -9.66 1.10 -8.59
CA SER A 26 -8.28 1.49 -8.35
C SER A 26 -7.48 0.31 -7.76
N ARG A 27 -6.19 0.26 -8.08
CA ARG A 27 -5.27 -0.74 -7.52
C ARG A 27 -5.28 -0.74 -5.99
N TRP A 28 -5.41 0.45 -5.39
CA TRP A 28 -5.50 0.59 -3.94
C TRP A 28 -6.77 -0.04 -3.35
N GLU A 29 -7.93 0.17 -3.98
CA GLU A 29 -9.19 -0.45 -3.54
C GLU A 29 -9.11 -1.98 -3.64
N LEU A 30 -8.48 -2.50 -4.69
CA LEU A 30 -8.22 -3.94 -4.81
C LEU A 30 -7.33 -4.45 -3.68
N VAL A 31 -6.24 -3.73 -3.36
CA VAL A 31 -5.33 -4.08 -2.25
C VAL A 31 -6.06 -4.08 -0.91
N GLN A 32 -6.84 -3.03 -0.63
CA GLN A 32 -7.62 -2.91 0.61
C GLN A 32 -8.66 -4.04 0.72
N ALA A 33 -9.38 -4.36 -0.36
CA ALA A 33 -10.33 -5.46 -0.38
C ALA A 33 -9.65 -6.83 -0.19
N ALA A 34 -8.43 -7.01 -0.71
CA ALA A 34 -7.69 -8.26 -0.59
C ALA A 34 -7.02 -8.46 0.79
N LEU A 35 -6.70 -7.39 1.52
CA LEU A 35 -5.86 -7.44 2.71
C LEU A 35 -6.38 -8.40 3.80
N PRO A 36 -7.67 -8.38 4.20
CA PRO A 36 -8.19 -9.32 5.21
C PRO A 36 -8.00 -10.78 4.81
N HIS A 37 -8.14 -11.09 3.51
CA HIS A 37 -7.96 -12.45 2.99
C HIS A 37 -6.49 -12.87 3.04
N VAL A 38 -5.56 -11.98 2.67
CA VAL A 38 -4.12 -12.25 2.74
C VAL A 38 -3.66 -12.47 4.19
N LEU A 39 -4.18 -11.69 5.13
CA LEU A 39 -3.94 -11.87 6.57
C LEU A 39 -4.34 -13.28 7.02
N HIS A 40 -5.58 -13.69 6.73
CA HIS A 40 -6.09 -15.02 7.10
C HIS A 40 -5.31 -16.16 6.45
N CYS A 41 -5.02 -16.08 5.15
CA CYS A 41 -4.26 -17.11 4.45
C CYS A 41 -2.84 -17.26 5.03
N THR A 42 -2.17 -16.13 5.30
CA THR A 42 -0.81 -16.12 5.85
C THR A 42 -0.79 -16.69 7.27
N ALA A 43 -1.71 -16.27 8.14
CA ALA A 43 -1.82 -16.81 9.50
C ALA A 43 -2.14 -18.32 9.50
N THR A 44 -3.04 -18.76 8.61
CA THR A 44 -3.38 -20.18 8.47
C THR A 44 -2.18 -21.01 8.05
N LEU A 45 -1.37 -20.54 7.10
CA LEU A 45 -0.14 -21.24 6.71
C LEU A 45 0.87 -21.30 7.86
N LEU A 46 1.14 -20.17 8.52
CA LEU A 46 2.08 -20.11 9.64
C LEU A 46 1.66 -20.99 10.83
N SER A 47 0.35 -21.06 11.12
CA SER A 47 -0.18 -21.92 12.19
C SER A 47 0.02 -23.41 11.89
N ASN A 48 0.03 -23.78 10.62
CA ASN A 48 0.20 -25.16 10.17
C ASN A 48 1.64 -25.51 9.78
N ARG A 49 2.58 -24.53 9.77
CA ARG A 49 3.99 -24.74 9.38
C ARG A 49 4.63 -25.95 10.05
N ASN A 50 4.35 -26.14 11.34
CA ASN A 50 4.89 -27.25 12.10
C ASN A 50 4.32 -28.63 11.70
N LYS A 51 3.10 -28.68 11.17
CA LYS A 51 2.46 -29.93 10.72
C LYS A 51 2.94 -30.35 9.32
N LEU A 52 3.53 -29.42 8.57
CA LEU A 52 3.98 -29.61 7.18
C LEU A 52 5.45 -30.05 7.07
N GLY A 53 6.11 -30.41 8.18
CA GLY A 53 7.47 -30.98 8.19
C GLY A 53 8.61 -29.98 7.94
N HIS A 54 8.32 -28.69 7.78
CA HIS A 54 9.31 -27.63 7.55
C HIS A 54 9.48 -26.76 8.80
N GLN A 55 10.10 -27.31 9.84
CA GLN A 55 10.31 -26.59 11.11
C GLN A 55 11.32 -25.46 10.98
N ASP A 56 12.32 -25.67 10.11
CA ASP A 56 13.55 -24.90 10.15
C ASP A 56 13.61 -23.75 9.15
N LYS A 57 12.66 -23.64 8.20
CA LYS A 57 12.60 -22.57 7.20
C LYS A 57 11.18 -22.39 6.68
N LEU A 58 10.86 -21.18 6.21
CA LEU A 58 9.62 -20.93 5.48
C LEU A 58 9.62 -21.67 4.14
N GLY A 59 8.50 -22.33 3.84
CA GLY A 59 8.24 -22.91 2.52
C GLY A 59 7.99 -21.83 1.46
N VAL A 60 7.92 -22.25 0.20
CA VAL A 60 7.69 -21.33 -0.95
C VAL A 60 6.35 -20.60 -0.82
N ALA A 61 5.29 -21.30 -0.42
CA ALA A 61 3.97 -20.70 -0.27
C ALA A 61 3.94 -19.66 0.85
N GLU A 62 4.54 -19.99 2.00
CA GLU A 62 4.66 -19.08 3.15
C GLU A 62 5.47 -17.84 2.79
N THR A 63 6.62 -18.04 2.14
CA THR A 63 7.49 -16.95 1.69
C THR A 63 6.74 -15.99 0.76
N LYS A 64 6.00 -16.51 -0.24
CA LYS A 64 5.25 -15.66 -1.19
C LYS A 64 4.11 -14.91 -0.55
N LEU A 65 3.34 -15.57 0.32
CA LEU A 65 2.23 -14.90 1.01
C LEU A 65 2.72 -13.88 2.02
N LEU A 66 3.78 -14.20 2.77
CA LEU A 66 4.37 -13.28 3.73
C LEU A 66 5.00 -12.06 3.02
N HIS A 67 5.66 -12.28 1.88
CA HIS A 67 6.17 -11.18 1.04
C HIS A 67 5.04 -10.30 0.51
N THR A 68 3.95 -10.91 0.03
CA THR A 68 2.76 -10.16 -0.42
C THR A 68 2.16 -9.34 0.73
N LEU A 69 2.06 -9.93 1.92
CA LEU A 69 1.56 -9.24 3.11
C LEU A 69 2.45 -8.07 3.52
N HIS A 70 3.77 -8.25 3.55
CA HIS A 70 4.72 -7.17 3.86
C HIS A 70 4.58 -6.03 2.86
N TRP A 71 4.52 -6.35 1.56
CA TRP A 71 4.30 -5.36 0.52
C TRP A 71 3.00 -4.57 0.73
N MET A 72 1.90 -5.24 1.05
CA MET A 72 0.62 -4.58 1.30
C MET A 72 0.64 -3.63 2.51
N LEU A 73 1.41 -3.96 3.55
CA LEU A 73 1.48 -3.18 4.79
C LEU A 73 2.50 -2.04 4.74
N LEU A 74 3.56 -2.16 3.93
CA LEU A 74 4.69 -1.23 3.94
C LEU A 74 4.75 -0.37 2.67
N GLU A 75 4.82 -1.00 1.50
CA GLU A 75 5.06 -0.31 0.23
C GLU A 75 3.78 0.05 -0.55
N ALA A 76 2.73 -0.78 -0.49
CA ALA A 76 1.52 -0.61 -1.30
C ALA A 76 0.82 0.75 -1.19
N PRO A 77 0.72 1.39 0.00
CA PRO A 77 0.13 2.72 0.10
C PRO A 77 0.87 3.77 -0.74
N GLN A 78 2.20 3.65 -0.87
CA GLN A 78 3.03 4.57 -1.63
C GLN A 78 3.00 4.22 -3.13
N ASP A 79 3.20 2.95 -3.46
CA ASP A 79 3.21 2.45 -4.85
C ASP A 79 1.86 2.71 -5.54
N CYS A 80 0.75 2.53 -4.84
CA CYS A 80 -0.59 2.76 -5.40
C CYS A 80 -0.99 4.24 -5.45
N SER A 81 -0.37 5.11 -4.64
CA SER A 81 -0.57 6.56 -4.72
C SER A 81 0.02 7.14 -6.00
N ASN A 82 1.14 6.58 -6.46
CA ASN A 82 1.89 7.09 -7.61
C ASN A 82 1.22 6.77 -8.97
N ASP A 83 0.33 5.78 -9.01
CA ASP A 83 -0.44 5.39 -10.21
C ASP A 83 -1.39 6.52 -10.67
N ARG A 84 -1.85 7.38 -9.74
CA ARG A 84 -2.72 8.53 -10.06
C ARG A 84 -2.02 9.65 -10.85
N PHE A 85 -0.69 9.73 -10.80
CA PHE A 85 0.08 10.79 -11.45
C PHE A 85 0.75 10.35 -12.77
N GLY A 86 0.64 9.09 -13.16
CA GLY A 86 1.24 8.53 -14.38
C GLY A 86 0.36 8.58 -15.64
N GLY A 87 -0.83 9.19 -15.54
CA GLY A 87 -1.88 9.10 -16.56
C GLY A 87 -2.01 10.27 -17.53
N ASP A 88 -1.12 11.27 -17.51
CA ASP A 88 -1.19 12.40 -18.45
C ASP A 88 0.15 12.62 -19.18
N ARG A 89 0.47 11.67 -20.05
CA ARG A 89 1.26 11.94 -21.26
C ARG A 89 0.31 12.06 -22.44
N GLY A 90 -0.59 13.04 -22.34
CA GLY A 90 -1.32 13.59 -23.48
C GLY A 90 -0.34 14.19 -24.49
N SER A 91 -0.25 13.52 -25.63
CA SER A 91 -0.30 14.12 -26.98
C SER A 91 0.12 15.59 -27.13
N SER A 92 1.25 15.75 -27.82
CA SER A 92 1.54 16.84 -28.77
C SER A 92 0.27 17.45 -29.40
N TRP A 93 0.08 18.76 -29.21
CA TRP A 93 -0.49 19.68 -30.22
C TRP A 93 -0.14 21.13 -29.83
N GLY A 94 0.59 21.80 -30.72
CA GLY A 94 1.00 23.20 -30.57
C GLY A 94 2.06 23.57 -31.59
N GLY A 95 1.68 23.51 -32.87
CA GLY A 95 2.52 23.92 -33.99
C GLY A 95 2.79 25.44 -34.02
N SER A 96 3.90 25.77 -34.68
CA SER A 96 4.42 27.10 -35.00
C SER A 96 3.40 28.18 -35.39
N SER A 97 3.65 29.43 -34.99
CA SER A 97 3.79 30.57 -35.93
C SER A 97 4.35 31.84 -35.25
N SER A 98 5.20 32.52 -36.01
CA SER A 98 5.83 33.83 -35.75
C SER A 98 4.86 35.00 -35.82
N ALA A 99 5.08 36.06 -35.01
CA ALA A 99 5.04 37.47 -35.43
C ALA A 99 5.36 38.41 -34.25
N PHE A 100 6.00 39.53 -34.59
CA PHE A 100 6.46 40.63 -33.73
C PHE A 100 5.31 41.45 -33.10
N ILE A 101 5.57 42.14 -31.97
CA ILE A 101 5.46 43.61 -31.72
C ILE A 101 5.28 43.96 -30.22
N HIS A 102 6.27 44.72 -29.73
CA HIS A 102 6.34 45.79 -28.70
C HIS A 102 5.35 45.90 -27.50
N GLN A 103 5.97 45.96 -26.32
CA GLN A 103 5.97 47.07 -25.32
C GLN A 103 4.65 47.49 -24.63
N ALA A 104 4.61 47.35 -23.30
CA ALA A 104 4.53 48.49 -22.35
C ALA A 104 4.45 48.00 -20.89
N GLU A 105 5.24 48.65 -20.05
CA GLU A 105 5.29 48.54 -18.60
C GLU A 105 3.97 48.97 -17.95
N ASN A 106 3.52 48.25 -16.90
CA ASN A 106 2.95 48.93 -15.73
C ASN A 106 2.86 48.04 -14.47
N GLN A 107 3.40 48.59 -13.38
CA GLN A 107 3.07 48.37 -11.96
C GLN A 107 3.34 46.99 -11.35
N GLY A 108 4.44 46.93 -10.60
CA GLY A 108 4.74 45.87 -9.64
C GLY A 108 3.88 45.95 -8.39
N SER A 109 3.23 44.85 -8.07
CA SER A 109 2.97 44.42 -6.69
C SER A 109 3.42 42.97 -6.61
N PRO A 110 4.33 42.58 -5.68
CA PRO A 110 4.72 41.19 -5.55
C PRO A 110 3.54 40.44 -4.95
N GLY A 111 2.77 39.79 -5.82
CA GLY A 111 1.86 38.72 -5.44
C GLY A 111 2.67 37.64 -4.74
N HIS A 112 2.36 37.39 -3.47
CA HIS A 112 2.77 36.16 -2.82
C HIS A 112 2.15 34.99 -3.60
N PRO A 113 2.94 34.05 -4.13
CA PRO A 113 2.39 32.76 -4.52
C PRO A 113 1.91 32.09 -3.23
N ARG A 114 0.65 31.70 -3.17
CA ARG A 114 0.06 30.96 -2.06
C ARG A 114 0.23 29.46 -2.37
N PRO A 115 1.18 28.73 -1.75
CA PRO A 115 1.35 27.30 -1.97
C PRO A 115 0.83 26.58 -0.72
N SER A 116 -0.47 26.36 -0.63
CA SER A 116 -1.01 25.62 0.52
C SER A 116 -2.13 24.63 0.19
N ALA A 117 -2.91 24.86 -0.87
CA ALA A 117 -4.01 23.95 -1.20
C ALA A 117 -3.53 22.62 -1.83
N MET A 118 -2.50 22.65 -2.69
CA MET A 118 -1.98 21.44 -3.35
C MET A 118 -1.32 20.48 -2.35
N THR A 119 -0.55 21.02 -1.40
CA THR A 119 0.13 20.23 -0.35
C THR A 119 -0.84 19.62 0.64
N ASP A 120 -1.88 20.36 1.06
CA ASP A 120 -2.87 19.86 2.03
C ASP A 120 -3.74 18.73 1.44
N GLU A 121 -4.10 18.82 0.16
CA GLU A 121 -4.88 17.78 -0.54
C GLU A 121 -4.04 16.52 -0.83
N GLU A 122 -2.78 16.67 -1.21
CA GLU A 122 -1.84 15.56 -1.38
C GLU A 122 -1.57 14.84 -0.06
N GLU A 123 -1.41 15.60 1.03
CA GLU A 123 -1.23 15.04 2.36
C GLU A 123 -2.51 14.35 2.86
N ASN A 124 -3.68 14.92 2.57
CA ASN A 124 -4.97 14.29 2.86
C ASN A 124 -5.20 13.01 2.02
N ASN A 125 -4.78 12.98 0.76
CA ASN A 125 -4.81 11.75 -0.05
C ASN A 125 -3.84 10.71 0.54
N ARG A 126 -2.60 11.07 0.86
CA ARG A 126 -1.65 10.20 1.58
C ARG A 126 -2.27 9.63 2.84
N ARG A 127 -2.89 10.48 3.68
CA ARG A 127 -3.59 10.05 4.90
C ARG A 127 -4.71 9.04 4.63
N LYS A 128 -5.44 9.16 3.51
CA LYS A 128 -6.45 8.15 3.10
C LYS A 128 -5.81 6.80 2.70
N PHE A 129 -4.63 6.81 2.07
CA PHE A 129 -3.91 5.58 1.71
C PHE A 129 -3.28 4.88 2.92
N PHE A 130 -2.91 5.63 3.97
CA PHE A 130 -2.34 5.02 5.18
C PHE A 130 -3.38 4.60 6.21
N GLN A 131 -4.67 4.84 5.94
CA GLN A 131 -5.74 4.48 6.85
C GLN A 131 -6.16 3.02 6.62
N ASN A 132 -5.38 2.09 7.17
CA ASN A 132 -5.94 0.78 7.44
C ASN A 132 -7.13 0.96 8.39
N SER A 133 -8.23 0.25 8.13
CA SER A 133 -9.34 0.24 9.07
C SER A 133 -8.82 -0.27 10.42
N MET A 134 -9.30 0.30 11.52
CA MET A 134 -8.98 -0.18 12.86
C MET A 134 -9.26 -1.70 12.96
N ALA A 135 -10.34 -2.17 12.33
CA ALA A 135 -10.67 -3.58 12.24
C ALA A 135 -9.58 -4.44 11.55
N THR A 136 -8.88 -3.91 10.55
CA THR A 136 -7.78 -4.62 9.88
C THR A 136 -6.56 -4.72 10.80
N VAL A 137 -6.25 -3.66 11.55
CA VAL A 137 -5.15 -3.66 12.53
C VAL A 137 -5.46 -4.63 13.67
N GLU A 138 -6.68 -4.58 14.21
CA GLU A 138 -7.17 -5.55 15.19
C GLU A 138 -7.05 -6.98 14.66
N LEU A 139 -7.52 -7.24 13.44
CA LEU A 139 -7.43 -8.55 12.80
C LEU A 139 -5.97 -9.02 12.68
N PHE A 140 -5.04 -8.14 12.27
CA PHE A 140 -3.62 -8.46 12.22
C PHE A 140 -3.11 -8.88 13.62
N VAL A 141 -3.39 -8.10 14.66
CA VAL A 141 -2.96 -8.41 16.02
C VAL A 141 -3.55 -9.75 16.50
N PHE A 142 -4.85 -9.96 16.30
CA PHE A 142 -5.53 -11.20 16.69
C PHE A 142 -4.95 -12.44 16.00
N LEU A 143 -4.59 -12.33 14.71
CA LEU A 143 -4.06 -13.45 13.95
C LEU A 143 -2.58 -13.71 14.22
N PHE A 144 -1.77 -12.66 14.32
CA PHE A 144 -0.31 -12.80 14.30
C PHE A 144 0.35 -12.71 15.68
N ALA A 145 -0.24 -12.05 16.68
CA ALA A 145 0.35 -12.05 18.03
C ALA A 145 0.53 -13.49 18.59
N PRO A 146 -0.44 -14.41 18.45
CA PRO A 146 -0.25 -15.81 18.88
C PRO A 146 0.78 -16.59 18.02
N LEU A 147 1.11 -16.08 16.84
CA LEU A 147 2.01 -16.72 15.87
C LEU A 147 3.37 -16.00 15.78
N VAL A 148 3.65 -14.99 16.60
CA VAL A 148 4.79 -14.08 16.42
C VAL A 148 6.13 -14.82 16.41
N HIS A 149 6.27 -15.86 17.24
CA HIS A 149 7.48 -16.70 17.31
C HIS A 149 7.55 -17.81 16.24
N ARG A 150 6.52 -17.92 15.39
CA ARG A 150 6.55 -18.78 14.20
C ARG A 150 7.37 -18.17 13.08
N ILE A 151 7.58 -16.85 13.12
CA ILE A 151 8.49 -16.14 12.22
C ILE A 151 9.76 -15.87 13.02
N ARG A 152 10.92 -16.18 12.45
CA ARG A 152 12.23 -15.91 13.07
C ARG A 152 13.00 -14.91 12.23
N GLU A 153 13.99 -14.27 12.84
CA GLU A 153 14.88 -13.34 12.14
C GLU A 153 15.57 -14.00 10.92
N SER A 154 15.99 -15.26 11.04
CA SER A 154 16.56 -16.03 9.93
C SER A 154 15.61 -16.23 8.74
N ASP A 155 14.29 -16.15 8.99
CA ASP A 155 13.27 -16.26 7.94
C ASP A 155 13.13 -14.94 7.16
N LEU A 156 13.50 -13.80 7.75
CA LEU A 156 13.34 -12.45 7.21
C LEU A 156 14.59 -11.97 6.45
N THR A 157 14.99 -12.75 5.44
CA THR A 157 16.13 -12.42 4.58
C THR A 157 15.69 -12.15 3.14
N PHE A 158 16.57 -11.56 2.33
CA PHE A 158 16.32 -11.24 0.91
C PHE A 158 15.00 -10.48 0.71
N ARG A 159 14.04 -11.07 0.01
CA ARG A 159 12.74 -10.48 -0.32
C ARG A 159 11.82 -10.26 0.90
N LEU A 160 12.13 -10.87 2.05
CA LEU A 160 11.39 -10.70 3.30
C LEU A 160 12.08 -9.74 4.28
N ALA A 161 13.23 -9.18 3.92
CA ALA A 161 13.99 -8.30 4.80
C ALA A 161 13.21 -7.05 5.22
N SER A 162 12.35 -6.50 4.34
CA SER A 162 11.49 -5.37 4.67
C SER A 162 10.52 -5.68 5.81
N GLY A 163 10.16 -6.95 6.03
CA GLY A 163 9.29 -7.35 7.13
C GLY A 163 9.85 -7.08 8.52
N LEU A 164 11.17 -6.92 8.68
CA LEU A 164 11.79 -6.70 9.99
C LEU A 164 11.21 -5.49 10.73
N VAL A 165 10.83 -4.43 10.02
CA VAL A 165 10.24 -3.24 10.65
C VAL A 165 8.89 -3.51 11.32
N ILE A 166 8.23 -4.62 10.99
CA ILE A 166 7.01 -5.09 11.64
C ILE A 166 7.35 -6.09 12.76
N TRP A 167 8.11 -7.14 12.44
CA TRP A 167 8.30 -8.26 13.37
C TRP A 167 9.22 -7.95 14.53
N GLN A 168 10.25 -7.12 14.33
CA GLN A 168 11.19 -6.76 15.38
C GLN A 168 10.47 -6.09 16.57
N PRO A 169 9.65 -5.02 16.36
CA PRO A 169 8.82 -4.49 17.43
C PRO A 169 7.87 -5.51 18.06
N MET A 170 7.25 -6.38 17.26
CA MET A 170 6.31 -7.38 17.78
C MET A 170 6.99 -8.40 18.72
N TRP A 171 8.20 -8.87 18.40
CA TRP A 171 8.97 -9.74 19.30
C TRP A 171 9.34 -9.03 20.61
N GLU A 172 9.55 -7.72 20.54
CA GLU A 172 9.82 -6.85 21.69
C GLU A 172 8.55 -6.38 22.41
N HIS A 173 7.37 -6.90 22.06
CA HIS A 173 6.07 -6.52 22.62
C HIS A 173 5.75 -5.01 22.45
N ARG A 174 6.23 -4.43 21.35
CA ARG A 174 5.97 -3.04 20.96
C ARG A 174 5.16 -2.97 19.66
N GLN A 175 4.51 -1.82 19.46
CA GLN A 175 3.84 -1.52 18.19
C GLN A 175 4.88 -1.30 17.07
N PRO A 176 4.59 -1.73 15.84
CA PRO A 176 5.38 -1.35 14.67
C PRO A 176 5.28 0.15 14.37
N GLU A 177 6.43 0.81 14.18
CA GLU A 177 6.53 2.24 13.86
C GLU A 177 6.31 2.53 12.37
N VAL A 178 5.26 1.95 11.79
CA VAL A 178 4.90 2.08 10.38
C VAL A 178 3.49 2.65 10.27
N SER A 179 3.26 3.47 9.23
CA SER A 179 2.00 4.22 9.06
C SER A 179 0.76 3.32 9.08
N ALA A 180 0.88 2.08 8.60
CA ALA A 180 -0.16 1.06 8.64
C ALA A 180 -0.73 0.75 10.03
N PHE A 181 0.04 1.03 11.10
CA PHE A 181 -0.31 0.72 12.49
C PHE A 181 -0.40 1.98 13.37
N ASN A 182 0.32 3.05 13.03
CA ASN A 182 0.37 4.28 13.84
C ASN A 182 -0.43 5.46 13.26
N ALA A 183 -1.03 5.33 12.07
CA ALA A 183 -1.84 6.41 11.50
C ALA A 183 -3.09 6.69 12.37
N LEU A 184 -3.34 7.97 12.63
CA LEU A 184 -4.52 8.41 13.38
C LEU A 184 -5.80 8.13 12.58
N VAL A 185 -6.67 7.27 13.11
CA VAL A 185 -7.98 6.97 12.53
C VAL A 185 -8.99 7.98 13.07
N LYS A 186 -9.78 8.60 12.19
CA LYS A 186 -10.90 9.45 12.62
C LYS A 186 -11.91 8.60 13.39
N PRO A 187 -12.30 8.97 14.62
CA PRO A 187 -13.31 8.23 15.38
C PRO A 187 -14.62 8.18 14.59
N ILE A 188 -15.13 6.97 14.35
CA ILE A 188 -16.46 6.77 13.77
C ILE A 188 -17.46 7.05 14.89
N ARG A 189 -18.10 8.22 14.87
CA ARG A 189 -19.19 8.53 15.80
C ARG A 189 -20.43 7.76 15.34
N ASN A 190 -20.70 6.62 15.96
CA ASN A 190 -21.99 5.96 15.85
C ASN A 190 -23.01 6.81 16.62
N ILE A 191 -23.69 7.74 15.95
CA ILE A 191 -24.85 8.42 16.55
C ILE A 191 -25.97 7.39 16.56
N VAL A 192 -26.12 6.69 17.68
CA VAL A 192 -27.35 5.94 17.98
C VAL A 192 -28.41 7.00 18.27
N THR A 193 -29.37 7.14 17.37
CA THR A 193 -30.55 8.02 17.54
C THR A 193 -31.74 7.17 17.90
#